data_AF-A0A7S3FNW7-F1
#
_entry.id   AF-A0A7S3FNW7-F1
#
_cell.length_a   1.000
_cell.length_b   1.000
_cell.length_c   1.000
_cell.angle_alpha   90.00
_cell.angle_beta   90.00
_cell.angle_gamma   90.00
#
_symmetry.space_group_name_H-M   'P 1'
#
loop_
_entity.id
_entity.type
_entity.pdbx_description
1 polymer ?
#
loop_
_entity_poly.entity_id
_entity_poly.type
_entity_poly.pdbx_seq_one_letter_code
_entity_poly.pdbx_strand_id
1 'polypeptide(L)'
;RGDDGSGGYVRAEALPGGLCDSLVSLWSFEPTKSGGCKLSFHVDFEISNPLHAAAIAGFFEQVTLQQMDAFISRSRRLHHEAAARPVLGPRAGSGGAGAGAE
;
A
#
# COMPACT_ATOMS: atom_id res chain seq x y z
N ARG A 1 -3.26 21.69 19.08
CA ARG A 1 -2.59 20.41 18.76
C ARG A 1 -3.22 19.92 17.47
N GLY A 2 -2.72 20.44 16.33
CA GLY A 2 -3.31 20.19 15.02
C GLY A 2 -2.82 18.84 14.51
N ASP A 3 -3.76 17.98 14.15
CA ASP A 3 -3.56 16.85 13.26
C ASP A 3 -3.11 17.45 11.92
N ASP A 4 -1.81 17.47 11.63
CA ASP A 4 -1.34 17.73 10.29
C ASP A 4 -1.74 16.50 9.47
N GLY A 5 -2.67 16.66 8.54
CA GLY A 5 -3.09 15.60 7.60
C GLY A 5 -1.99 15.15 6.65
N SER A 6 -0.75 15.03 7.13
CA SER A 6 0.42 14.54 6.44
C SER A 6 0.22 13.06 6.17
N GLY A 7 -0.07 12.75 4.90
CA GLY A 7 -0.17 11.39 4.41
C GLY A 7 1.10 10.57 4.68
N GLY A 8 0.95 9.26 4.77
CA GLY A 8 2.10 8.36 4.83
C GLY A 8 2.82 8.28 3.49
N TYR A 9 4.09 7.88 3.50
CA TYR A 9 4.82 7.54 2.28
C TYR A 9 5.70 6.31 2.45
N VAL A 10 5.97 5.62 1.34
CA VAL A 10 6.89 4.48 1.26
C VAL A 10 7.91 4.75 0.18
N ARG A 11 9.19 4.73 0.55
CA ARG A 11 10.30 4.91 -0.37
C ARG A 11 11.06 3.60 -0.53
N ALA A 12 11.40 3.23 -1.76
CA ALA A 12 12.21 2.07 -2.06
C ALA A 12 13.33 2.43 -3.03
N GLU A 13 14.51 1.88 -2.80
CA GLU A 13 15.69 2.05 -3.65
C GLU A 13 16.14 0.69 -4.18
N ALA A 14 16.54 0.63 -5.45
CA ALA A 14 17.19 -0.55 -6.00
C ALA A 14 18.63 -0.65 -5.47
N LEU A 15 19.06 -1.88 -5.20
CA LEU A 15 20.45 -2.14 -4.85
C LEU A 15 21.36 -2.01 -6.08
N PRO A 16 22.64 -1.65 -5.88
CA PRO A 16 23.61 -1.60 -6.97
C PRO A 16 23.77 -2.93 -7.71
N GLY A 17 24.15 -2.86 -8.98
CA GLY A 17 24.41 -4.03 -9.84
C GLY A 17 23.22 -4.51 -10.68
N GLY A 18 22.13 -3.73 -10.69
CA GLY A 18 20.96 -3.96 -11.54
C GLY A 18 21.06 -3.33 -12.93
N LEU A 19 19.93 -3.29 -13.62
CA LEU A 19 19.78 -2.70 -14.97
C LEU A 19 19.98 -1.18 -14.99
N CYS A 20 19.76 -0.52 -13.85
CA CYS A 20 19.85 0.91 -13.63
C CYS A 20 20.97 1.21 -12.63
N ASP A 21 21.62 2.35 -12.83
CA ASP A 21 22.64 2.88 -11.93
C ASP A 21 22.01 3.39 -10.63
N SER A 22 20.81 3.96 -10.75
CA SER A 22 19.93 4.27 -9.63
C SER A 22 18.47 4.03 -10.02
N LEU A 23 17.67 3.57 -9.05
CA LEU A 23 16.22 3.56 -9.15
C LEU A 23 15.64 3.79 -7.78
N VAL A 24 14.81 4.82 -7.67
CA VAL A 24 14.11 5.22 -6.46
C VAL A 24 12.63 5.29 -6.80
N SER A 25 11.80 4.68 -5.98
CA SER A 25 10.35 4.86 -6.05
C SER A 25 9.81 5.46 -4.75
N LEU A 26 8.80 6.31 -4.88
CA LEU A 26 8.09 6.95 -3.80
C LEU A 26 6.59 6.74 -4.00
N TRP A 27 5.96 6.12 -3.01
CA TRP A 27 4.52 5.99 -2.89
C TRP A 27 4.03 6.96 -1.82
N SER A 28 3.05 7.78 -2.13
CA SER A 28 2.44 8.72 -1.18
C SER A 28 0.95 8.45 -1.05
N PHE A 29 0.46 8.52 0.19
CA PHE A 29 -0.91 8.16 0.57
C PHE A 29 -1.56 9.34 1.29
N GLU A 30 -2.37 10.11 0.58
CA GLU A 30 -3.10 11.26 1.15
C GLU A 30 -4.51 10.80 1.57
N PRO A 31 -4.87 10.85 2.86
CA PRO A 31 -6.23 10.50 3.30
C PRO A 31 -7.29 11.38 2.63
N THR A 32 -8.43 10.80 2.26
CA THR A 32 -9.57 11.57 1.74
C THR A 32 -10.65 11.72 2.82
N LYS A 33 -11.38 12.85 2.78
CA LYS A 33 -12.47 13.13 3.74
C LYS A 33 -13.61 12.11 3.68
N SER A 34 -13.82 11.47 2.54
CA SER A 34 -14.88 10.48 2.31
C SER A 34 -14.50 9.06 2.73
N GLY A 35 -13.30 8.86 3.30
CA GLY A 35 -12.71 7.54 3.50
C GLY A 35 -11.95 7.06 2.26
N GLY A 36 -10.83 6.39 2.51
CA GLY A 36 -9.85 6.00 1.50
C GLY A 36 -8.64 6.95 1.46
N CYS A 37 -7.82 6.81 0.42
CA CYS A 37 -6.67 7.66 0.18
C CYS A 37 -6.46 7.92 -1.31
N LYS A 38 -5.94 9.10 -1.65
CA LYS A 38 -5.34 9.38 -2.94
C LYS A 38 -3.92 8.82 -2.95
N LEU A 39 -3.63 8.00 -3.95
CA LEU A 39 -2.35 7.34 -4.14
C LEU A 39 -1.57 8.07 -5.23
N SER A 40 -0.34 8.46 -4.93
CA SER A 40 0.62 8.97 -5.91
C SER A 40 1.80 8.02 -5.96
N PHE A 41 2.22 7.64 -7.17
CA PHE A 41 3.42 6.83 -7.38
C PHE A 41 4.38 7.62 -8.27
N HIS A 42 5.59 7.84 -7.76
CA HIS A 42 6.67 8.50 -8.45
C HIS A 42 7.87 7.57 -8.49
N VAL A 43 8.61 7.61 -9.59
CA VAL A 43 9.77 6.76 -9.78
C VAL A 43 10.80 7.50 -10.62
N ASP A 44 11.99 7.63 -10.05
CA ASP A 44 13.17 8.22 -10.65
C ASP A 44 14.20 7.13 -10.91
N PHE A 45 14.84 7.14 -12.06
CA PHE A 45 15.87 6.18 -12.39
C PHE A 45 16.94 6.79 -13.28
N GLU A 46 18.15 6.27 -13.15
CA GLU A 46 19.31 6.63 -13.98
C GLU A 46 19.85 5.37 -14.66
N ILE A 47 20.07 5.46 -15.97
CA ILE A 47 20.61 4.36 -16.77
C ILE A 47 21.63 4.93 -17.74
N SER A 48 22.88 4.53 -17.58
CA SER A 48 23.99 4.97 -18.42
C SER A 48 23.99 4.35 -19.82
N ASN A 49 23.39 3.16 -19.99
CA ASN A 49 23.32 2.50 -21.30
C ASN A 49 22.16 3.05 -22.16
N PRO A 50 22.43 3.72 -23.30
CA PRO A 50 21.38 4.32 -24.13
C PRO A 50 20.36 3.33 -24.67
N LEU A 51 20.77 2.08 -24.96
CA LEU A 51 19.85 1.04 -25.45
C LEU A 51 18.84 0.63 -24.36
N HIS A 52 19.32 0.49 -23.12
CA HIS A 52 18.45 0.17 -21.98
C HIS A 52 17.54 1.34 -21.62
N ALA A 53 18.05 2.58 -21.67
CA ALA A 53 17.26 3.78 -21.43
C ALA A 53 16.12 3.92 -22.46
N ALA A 54 16.40 3.71 -23.75
CA ALA A 54 15.40 3.75 -24.80
C ALA A 54 14.35 2.64 -24.65
N ALA A 55 14.77 1.42 -24.31
CA ALA A 55 13.84 0.32 -24.05
C ALA A 55 12.90 0.68 -22.88
N ILE A 56 13.46 1.10 -21.74
CA ILE A 56 12.68 1.45 -20.54
C ILE A 56 11.72 2.60 -20.78
N ALA A 57 12.16 3.66 -21.46
CA ALA A 57 11.29 4.80 -21.80
C ALA A 57 10.03 4.35 -22.56
N GLY A 58 10.14 3.35 -23.44
CA GLY A 58 9.02 2.85 -24.23
C GLY A 58 7.97 2.04 -23.45
N PHE A 59 8.31 1.48 -22.29
CA PHE A 59 7.38 0.65 -21.50
C PHE A 59 7.12 1.17 -20.09
N PHE A 60 7.76 2.26 -19.68
CA PHE A 60 7.73 2.76 -18.31
C PHE A 60 6.33 3.11 -17.82
N GLU A 61 5.56 3.81 -18.65
CA GLU A 61 4.19 4.20 -18.33
C GLU A 61 3.31 2.96 -18.10
N GLN A 62 3.41 1.97 -18.99
CA GLN A 62 2.63 0.75 -18.88
C GLN A 62 2.98 -0.06 -17.63
N VAL A 63 4.27 -0.20 -17.30
CA VAL A 63 4.71 -0.90 -16.08
C VAL A 63 4.21 -0.18 -14.83
N THR A 64 4.31 1.15 -14.81
CA THR A 64 3.82 1.98 -13.71
C THR A 64 2.32 1.80 -13.48
N LEU A 65 1.52 1.83 -14.56
CA LEU A 65 0.08 1.60 -14.49
C LEU A 65 -0.24 0.20 -13.96
N GLN A 66 0.44 -0.83 -14.46
CA GLN A 66 0.25 -2.21 -13.97
C GLN A 66 0.57 -2.34 -12.48
N GLN A 67 1.60 -1.65 -11.99
CA GLN A 67 2.01 -1.68 -10.60
C GLN A 67 0.97 -0.98 -9.70
N MET A 68 0.44 0.17 -10.14
CA MET A 68 -0.65 0.86 -9.46
C MET A 68 -1.94 0.02 -9.44
N ASP A 69 -2.32 -0.59 -10.57
CA ASP A 69 -3.53 -1.42 -10.66
C ASP A 69 -3.47 -2.64 -9.75
N ALA A 70 -2.32 -3.31 -9.70
CA ALA A 70 -2.08 -4.44 -8.81
C ALA A 70 -2.22 -4.02 -7.33
N PHE A 71 -1.65 -2.87 -6.96
CA PHE A 71 -1.77 -2.31 -5.63
C PHE A 71 -3.23 -1.99 -5.27
N ILE A 72 -3.95 -1.29 -6.15
CA ILE A 72 -5.36 -0.90 -5.95
C ILE A 72 -6.23 -2.16 -5.82
N SER A 73 -6.04 -3.14 -6.69
CA SER A 73 -6.76 -4.41 -6.67
C SER A 73 -6.56 -5.15 -5.34
N ARG A 74 -5.32 -5.25 -4.88
CA ARG A 74 -5.00 -5.88 -3.59
C ARG A 74 -5.63 -5.12 -2.41
N SER A 75 -5.56 -3.79 -2.44
CA SER A 75 -6.10 -2.92 -1.41
C SER A 75 -7.62 -3.07 -1.29
N ARG A 76 -8.34 -3.06 -2.42
CA ARG A 76 -9.79 -3.33 -2.45
C ARG A 76 -10.11 -4.66 -1.80
N ARG A 77 -9.39 -5.74 -2.15
CA ARG A 77 -9.59 -7.05 -1.54
C ARG A 77 -9.39 -7.04 -0.03
N LEU A 78 -8.27 -6.47 0.45
CA LEU A 78 -7.96 -6.38 1.88
C LEU A 78 -8.97 -5.57 2.67
N HIS A 79 -9.36 -4.40 2.16
CA HIS A 79 -10.25 -3.50 2.88
C HIS A 79 -11.72 -3.90 2.76
N HIS A 80 -12.14 -4.54 1.66
CA HIS A 80 -13.47 -5.15 1.56
C HIS A 80 -13.58 -6.37 2.49
N GLU A 81 -12.55 -7.22 2.55
CA GLU A 81 -12.51 -8.37 3.46
C GLU A 81 -12.46 -7.93 4.93
N ALA A 82 -11.70 -6.88 5.25
CA ALA A 82 -11.66 -6.30 6.60
C ALA A 82 -13.00 -5.68 7.01
N ALA A 83 -13.69 -4.99 6.10
CA ALA A 83 -15.03 -4.45 6.35
C ALA A 83 -16.10 -5.54 6.50
N ALA A 84 -15.95 -6.69 5.82
CA ALA A 84 -16.87 -7.82 5.89
C ALA A 84 -16.71 -8.66 7.17
N ARG A 85 -15.61 -8.50 7.91
CA ARG A 85 -15.40 -9.24 9.16
C ARG A 85 -16.28 -8.62 10.26
N PRO A 86 -17.23 -9.36 10.86
CA PRO A 86 -18.00 -8.83 11.97
C PRO A 86 -17.05 -8.47 13.09
N VAL A 87 -17.15 -7.24 13.61
CA VAL A 87 -16.55 -6.91 14.90
C VAL A 87 -17.27 -7.78 15.92
N LEU A 88 -16.65 -8.90 16.28
CA LEU A 88 -17.05 -9.68 17.45
C LEU A 88 -16.98 -8.72 18.64
N GLY A 89 -18.17 -8.31 19.12
CA GLY A 89 -18.30 -7.50 20.32
C GLY A 89 -17.63 -8.18 21.52
N PRO A 90 -17.43 -7.44 22.63
CA PRO A 90 -16.76 -7.98 23.81
C PRO A 90 -17.38 -9.32 24.19
N ARG A 91 -16.55 -10.36 24.35
CA ARG A 91 -17.01 -11.69 24.80
C ARG A 91 -17.87 -11.49 26.03
N ALA A 92 -19.19 -11.63 25.87
CA ALA A 92 -20.11 -11.64 26.99
C ALA A 92 -19.63 -12.77 27.92
N GLY A 93 -19.32 -12.39 29.16
CA GLY A 93 -18.82 -13.31 30.16
C GLY A 93 -19.71 -14.54 30.23
N SER A 94 -19.10 -15.71 30.05
CA SER A 94 -19.73 -16.98 30.41
C SER A 94 -19.82 -17.02 31.94
N GLY A 95 -20.86 -16.38 32.48
CA GLY A 95 -21.35 -16.63 33.83
C GLY A 95 -21.88 -18.06 33.88
N GLY A 96 -21.02 -19.00 34.24
CA GLY A 96 -21.41 -20.36 34.58
C GLY A 96 -22.13 -20.34 35.92
N ALA A 97 -23.45 -20.36 35.88
CA ALA A 97 -24.27 -20.77 37.00
C ALA A 97 -24.00 -22.27 37.27
N GLY A 98 -23.34 -22.56 38.39
CA GLY A 98 -23.25 -23.89 38.97
C GLY A 98 -24.07 -23.90 40.26
N ALA A 99 -25.28 -24.43 40.19
CA ALA A 99 -26.10 -24.77 41.35
C ALA A 99 -25.71 -26.17 41.87
N GLY A 100 -25.76 -26.37 43.19
CA GLY A 100 -26.01 -27.69 43.80
C GLY A 100 -24.98 -28.21 44.81
N ALA A 101 -25.48 -28.39 46.06
CA ALA A 101 -25.15 -29.37 47.12
C ALA A 101 -23.68 -29.52 47.57
N GLU A 102 -23.31 -29.54 48.85
CA GLU A 102 -23.96 -29.98 50.11
C GLU A 102 -23.68 -29.03 51.28
#